data_AF-A0A4Q7XA21-F1
#
_entry.id   AF-A0A4Q7XA21-F1
#
_cell.length_a   1.000
_cell.length_b   1.000
_cell.length_c   1.000
_cell.angle_alpha   90.00
_cell.angle_beta   90.00
_cell.angle_gamma   90.00
#
_symmetry.space_group_name_H-M   'P 1'
#
loop_
_entity.id
_entity.type
_entity.pdbx_description
1 polymer ?
#
loop_
_entity_poly.entity_id
_entity_poly.type
_entity_poly.pdbx_seq_one_letter_code
_entity_poly.pdbx_strand_id
1 'polypeptide(L)'
;MKLLRALPALALPLTLLTSPAQAAPTETACTMDLGSITSRGVVQYRTVTATQPATVSSTQRQVTVFSPGQARLSTIWNWSSNLPSLESGIVVTKSNFIGQASYNSNTAEPADPSFTQISAGWGPYSAIGLSVDADRRTARNQFYGLSNGTIHRWVINSFGWTPTGQTGGFSAVKTWALLGQSTTYDTFLATTRGGALYTIRLPLTKAMTPVVKQVRSGTWGAFDYLVAQRCGQVSTLLIGVDKDAGTAYLYAMSHANGSSTVIQSLGKLPGTYTDPIYFLRTHGTDLRGD
;
A
#
# COMPACT_ATOMS: atom_id res chain seq x y z
N MET A 1 -73.75 -49.55 6.00
CA MET A 1 -74.39 -48.30 5.51
C MET A 1 -73.45 -47.14 5.80
N LYS A 2 -73.26 -46.26 4.82
CA LYS A 2 -72.31 -45.12 4.68
C LYS A 2 -70.99 -45.40 3.95
N LEU A 3 -70.93 -44.75 2.78
CA LEU A 3 -69.95 -44.77 1.71
C LEU A 3 -68.64 -44.05 2.11
N LEU A 4 -67.49 -44.57 1.68
CA LEU A 4 -66.30 -43.74 1.43
C LEU A 4 -66.10 -43.58 -0.08
N ARG A 5 -66.05 -42.32 -0.51
CA ARG A 5 -65.82 -41.87 -1.88
C ARG A 5 -64.33 -41.93 -2.23
N ALA A 6 -64.02 -42.38 -3.43
CA ALA A 6 -62.72 -42.26 -4.09
C ALA A 6 -62.46 -40.82 -4.56
N LEU A 7 -61.19 -40.40 -4.55
CA LEU A 7 -60.67 -39.19 -5.19
C LEU A 7 -59.60 -39.63 -6.21
N PRO A 8 -59.58 -39.10 -7.45
CA PRO A 8 -58.55 -39.41 -8.43
C PRO A 8 -57.33 -38.50 -8.24
N ALA A 9 -56.13 -39.07 -8.37
CA ALA A 9 -54.87 -38.35 -8.39
C ALA A 9 -54.63 -37.73 -9.79
N LEU A 10 -54.55 -36.40 -9.87
CA LEU A 10 -54.04 -35.69 -11.05
C LEU A 10 -52.51 -35.62 -10.98
N ALA A 11 -51.83 -36.17 -11.99
CA ALA A 11 -50.39 -35.97 -12.21
C ALA A 11 -50.17 -34.81 -13.18
N LEU A 12 -49.42 -33.78 -12.76
CA LEU A 12 -48.96 -32.68 -13.63
C LEU A 12 -47.53 -32.96 -14.14
N PRO A 13 -47.23 -32.67 -15.42
CA PRO A 13 -45.88 -32.80 -15.97
C PRO A 13 -45.00 -31.62 -15.55
N LEU A 14 -43.80 -31.93 -15.03
CA LEU A 14 -42.81 -30.94 -14.62
C LEU A 14 -41.97 -30.52 -15.85
N THR A 15 -42.26 -29.38 -16.45
CA THR A 15 -41.40 -28.77 -17.48
C THR A 15 -40.21 -28.08 -16.81
N LEU A 16 -39.01 -28.62 -17.01
CA LEU A 16 -37.74 -28.01 -16.59
C LEU A 16 -37.48 -26.76 -17.45
N LEU A 17 -37.69 -25.58 -16.86
CA LEU A 17 -37.22 -24.31 -17.40
C LEU A 17 -35.70 -24.25 -17.27
N THR A 18 -34.98 -24.35 -18.38
CA THR A 18 -33.55 -24.04 -18.45
C THR A 18 -33.36 -22.54 -18.40
N SER A 19 -33.00 -22.01 -17.24
CA SER A 19 -32.61 -20.61 -17.08
C SER A 19 -31.40 -20.30 -17.98
N PRO A 20 -31.39 -19.15 -18.70
CA PRO A 20 -30.21 -18.72 -19.45
C PRO A 20 -29.05 -18.50 -18.48
N ALA A 21 -27.87 -19.00 -18.85
CA ALA A 21 -26.65 -18.78 -18.10
C ALA A 21 -26.39 -17.27 -17.95
N GLN A 22 -26.54 -16.75 -16.74
CA GLN A 22 -26.14 -15.40 -16.41
C GLN A 22 -24.63 -15.28 -16.64
N ALA A 23 -24.24 -14.37 -17.53
CA ALA A 23 -22.85 -14.00 -17.70
C ALA A 23 -22.29 -13.61 -16.33
N ALA A 24 -21.15 -14.21 -15.96
CA ALA A 24 -20.46 -13.84 -14.74
C ALA A 24 -20.20 -12.32 -14.74
N PRO A 25 -20.37 -11.63 -13.60
CA PRO A 25 -20.03 -10.22 -13.51
C PRO A 25 -18.58 -10.04 -13.95
N THR A 26 -18.35 -9.12 -14.88
CA THR A 26 -17.00 -8.73 -15.29
C THR A 26 -16.26 -8.25 -14.05
N GLU A 27 -15.18 -8.94 -13.65
CA GLU A 27 -14.37 -8.50 -12.51
C GLU A 27 -13.89 -7.07 -12.76
N THR A 28 -14.22 -6.15 -11.85
CA THR A 28 -13.73 -4.77 -11.92
C THR A 28 -12.23 -4.79 -11.79
N ALA A 29 -11.52 -4.26 -12.80
CA ALA A 29 -10.06 -4.19 -12.79
C ALA A 29 -9.57 -3.45 -11.55
N CYS A 30 -8.56 -3.99 -10.86
CA CYS A 30 -7.98 -3.34 -9.70
C CYS A 30 -7.34 -2.00 -10.05
N THR A 31 -7.51 -1.04 -9.15
CA THR A 31 -6.92 0.30 -9.26
C THR A 31 -6.01 0.59 -8.09
N MET A 32 -4.96 1.38 -8.31
CA MET A 32 -4.09 1.93 -7.27
C MET A 32 -3.88 3.41 -7.50
N ASP A 33 -4.06 4.23 -6.46
CA ASP A 33 -3.67 5.63 -6.50
C ASP A 33 -2.17 5.75 -6.17
N LEU A 34 -1.36 5.90 -7.21
CA LEU A 34 0.06 6.14 -7.09
C LEU A 34 0.29 7.62 -6.83
N GLY A 35 0.65 7.95 -5.60
CA GLY A 35 1.01 9.30 -5.18
C GLY A 35 2.51 9.58 -5.37
N SER A 36 2.84 10.85 -5.54
CA SER A 36 4.22 11.33 -5.57
C SER A 36 4.37 12.70 -4.92
N ILE A 37 5.59 12.98 -4.44
CA ILE A 37 6.02 14.34 -4.09
C ILE A 37 7.04 14.75 -5.13
N THR A 38 6.74 15.78 -5.92
CA THR A 38 7.62 16.25 -6.99
C THR A 38 8.85 16.97 -6.43
N SER A 39 9.87 17.20 -7.27
CA SER A 39 11.03 18.03 -6.92
C SER A 39 10.67 19.47 -6.54
N ARG A 40 9.50 19.95 -6.97
CA ARG A 40 8.96 21.28 -6.63
C ARG A 40 8.20 21.30 -5.30
N GLY A 41 8.09 20.17 -4.61
CA GLY A 41 7.37 20.06 -3.33
C GLY A 41 5.84 19.95 -3.49
N VAL A 42 5.39 19.61 -4.70
CA VAL A 42 3.97 19.38 -5.00
C VAL A 42 3.62 17.93 -4.70
N VAL A 43 2.59 17.70 -3.90
CA VAL A 43 1.95 16.41 -3.68
C VAL A 43 0.89 16.21 -4.75
N GLN A 44 0.94 15.07 -5.43
CA GLN A 44 0.03 14.72 -6.51
C GLN A 44 -0.20 13.22 -6.59
N TYR A 45 -1.22 12.77 -7.33
CA TYR A 45 -1.41 11.35 -7.60
C TYR A 45 -1.97 11.06 -8.99
N ARG A 46 -1.84 9.81 -9.41
CA ARG A 46 -2.47 9.26 -10.62
C ARG A 46 -3.10 7.93 -10.26
N THR A 47 -4.23 7.62 -10.87
CA THR A 47 -4.87 6.32 -10.71
C THR A 47 -4.34 5.39 -11.78
N VAL A 48 -3.76 4.28 -11.36
CA VAL A 48 -3.29 3.19 -12.21
C VAL A 48 -4.35 2.11 -12.23
N THR A 49 -4.77 1.66 -13.40
CA THR A 49 -5.76 0.59 -13.56
C THR A 49 -5.12 -0.64 -14.21
N ALA A 50 -5.26 -1.79 -13.57
CA ALA A 50 -4.73 -3.08 -14.00
C ALA A 50 -5.52 -3.68 -15.17
N THR A 51 -5.50 -3.00 -16.32
CA THR A 51 -6.01 -3.47 -17.61
C THR A 51 -4.90 -4.09 -18.46
N GLN A 52 -5.23 -4.62 -19.64
CA GLN A 52 -4.26 -5.09 -20.62
C GLN A 52 -4.48 -4.33 -21.95
N PRO A 53 -3.63 -3.34 -22.30
CA PRO A 53 -2.49 -2.83 -21.53
C PRO A 53 -2.92 -2.01 -20.30
N ALA A 54 -2.04 -1.89 -19.29
CA ALA A 54 -2.32 -1.08 -18.11
C ALA A 54 -2.50 0.41 -18.46
N THR A 55 -3.45 1.07 -17.79
CA THR A 55 -3.76 2.48 -18.03
C THR A 55 -3.43 3.34 -16.81
N VAL A 56 -3.15 4.62 -17.05
CA VAL A 56 -2.85 5.59 -16.00
C VAL A 56 -3.60 6.87 -16.32
N SER A 57 -4.37 7.38 -15.35
CA SER A 57 -5.11 8.63 -15.52
C SER A 57 -4.17 9.85 -15.70
N SER A 58 -4.74 10.99 -16.09
CA SER A 58 -4.05 12.26 -15.97
C SER A 58 -3.73 12.55 -14.49
N THR A 59 -2.68 13.35 -14.25
CA THR A 59 -2.37 13.81 -12.89
C THR A 59 -3.60 14.42 -12.24
N GLN A 60 -4.03 13.79 -11.15
CA GLN A 60 -5.09 14.25 -10.31
C GLN A 60 -4.46 15.04 -9.18
N ARG A 61 -5.03 16.22 -8.90
CA ARG A 61 -4.78 17.04 -7.72
C ARG A 61 -3.30 17.41 -7.51
N GLN A 62 -2.98 18.70 -7.57
CA GLN A 62 -1.62 19.18 -7.34
C GLN A 62 -1.62 20.17 -6.18
N VAL A 63 -0.94 19.83 -5.09
CA VAL A 63 -0.89 20.67 -3.88
C VAL A 63 0.54 20.98 -3.52
N THR A 64 0.92 22.26 -3.51
CA THR A 64 2.22 22.67 -3.01
C THR A 64 2.22 22.59 -1.48
N VAL A 65 2.83 21.54 -0.93
CA VAL A 65 2.92 21.32 0.52
C VAL A 65 4.31 21.66 1.05
N PHE A 66 5.32 21.51 0.22
CA PHE A 66 6.72 21.65 0.61
C PHE A 66 7.43 22.70 -0.25
N SER A 67 8.48 23.30 0.30
CA SER A 67 9.45 24.01 -0.51
C SER A 67 10.16 23.04 -1.47
N PRO A 68 10.64 23.50 -2.64
CA PRO A 68 11.35 22.66 -3.58
C PRO A 68 12.47 21.84 -2.92
N GLY A 69 12.45 20.53 -3.16
CA GLY A 69 13.43 19.59 -2.62
C GLY A 69 13.42 19.39 -1.10
N GLN A 70 12.46 19.93 -0.35
CA GLN A 70 12.42 19.81 1.11
C GLN A 70 12.09 18.39 1.58
N ALA A 71 11.15 17.68 0.92
CA ALA A 71 10.79 16.31 1.27
C ALA A 71 11.86 15.31 0.84
N ARG A 72 12.06 14.25 1.65
CA ARG A 72 13.07 13.19 1.40
C ARG A 72 12.50 11.78 1.46
N LEU A 73 11.67 11.48 2.47
CA LEU A 73 10.98 10.19 2.61
C LEU A 73 9.51 10.44 2.92
N SER A 74 8.64 9.52 2.53
CA SER A 74 7.23 9.57 2.90
C SER A 74 6.68 8.18 3.18
N THR A 75 5.67 8.12 4.05
CA THR A 75 4.82 6.94 4.23
C THR A 75 3.72 6.90 3.16
N ILE A 76 2.81 5.95 3.28
CA ILE A 76 1.49 6.05 2.65
C ILE A 76 0.81 7.37 3.02
N TRP A 77 -0.10 7.82 2.15
CA TRP A 77 -0.99 8.96 2.40
C TRP A 77 -2.43 8.47 2.50
N ASN A 78 -3.08 8.78 3.62
CA ASN A 78 -4.48 8.46 3.84
C ASN A 78 -5.34 9.66 3.51
N TRP A 79 -6.47 9.44 2.83
CA TRP A 79 -7.51 10.44 2.66
C TRP A 79 -8.81 9.97 3.32
N SER A 80 -9.56 10.92 3.90
CA SER A 80 -10.91 10.67 4.42
C SER A 80 -11.97 11.24 3.47
N SER A 81 -13.14 10.60 3.38
CA SER A 81 -14.31 11.16 2.68
C SER A 81 -15.21 11.99 3.60
N ASN A 82 -14.96 11.94 4.91
CA ASN A 82 -15.67 12.74 5.91
C ASN A 82 -15.24 14.20 5.81
N LEU A 83 -16.18 15.14 5.90
CA LEU A 83 -15.89 16.58 5.95
C LEU A 83 -15.26 16.98 7.30
N PRO A 84 -14.17 17.77 7.33
CA PRO A 84 -13.31 18.11 6.20
C PRO A 84 -12.45 16.91 5.78
N SER A 85 -12.37 16.64 4.47
CA SER A 85 -11.59 15.56 3.90
C SER A 85 -10.15 15.97 4.02
N LEU A 86 -9.43 15.20 4.82
CA LEU A 86 -8.05 15.45 5.11
C LEU A 86 -7.25 14.41 4.37
N GLU A 87 -6.32 14.87 3.55
CA GLU A 87 -5.28 14.01 3.01
C GLU A 87 -4.02 14.24 3.85
N SER A 88 -3.39 13.15 4.30
CA SER A 88 -2.23 13.26 5.20
C SER A 88 -1.27 12.08 5.09
N GLY A 89 0.01 12.37 5.33
CA GLY A 89 1.09 11.40 5.38
C GLY A 89 2.20 11.85 6.32
N ILE A 90 3.06 10.91 6.73
CA ILE A 90 4.25 11.24 7.51
C ILE A 90 5.42 11.42 6.54
N VAL A 91 6.17 12.51 6.72
CA VAL A 91 7.26 12.91 5.83
C VAL A 91 8.51 13.23 6.62
N VAL A 92 9.66 12.76 6.12
CA VAL A 92 10.98 13.20 6.57
C VAL A 92 11.51 14.22 5.58
N THR A 93 12.00 15.34 6.09
CA THR A 93 12.58 16.43 5.31
C THR A 93 14.10 16.26 5.15
N LYS A 94 14.71 16.97 4.19
CA LYS A 94 16.17 17.05 4.03
C LYS A 94 16.87 17.73 5.20
N SER A 95 16.16 18.55 5.97
CA SER A 95 16.64 19.12 7.24
C SER A 95 16.57 18.13 8.40
N ASN A 96 16.33 16.84 8.13
CA ASN A 96 16.33 15.74 9.09
C ASN A 96 15.23 15.81 10.16
N PHE A 97 14.15 16.53 9.87
CA PHE A 97 12.92 16.53 10.66
C PHE A 97 11.91 15.56 10.11
N ILE A 98 11.21 14.83 10.99
CA ILE A 98 9.97 14.15 10.65
C ILE A 98 8.78 15.02 11.05
N GLY A 99 7.71 14.94 10.29
CA GLY A 99 6.46 15.60 10.61
C GLY A 99 5.28 14.99 9.89
N GLN A 100 4.09 15.44 10.27
CA GLN A 100 2.85 15.12 9.59
C GLN A 100 2.57 16.21 8.56
N ALA A 101 2.45 15.81 7.30
CA ALA A 101 1.99 16.66 6.22
C ALA A 101 0.50 16.43 6.01
N SER A 102 -0.25 17.49 5.76
CA SER A 102 -1.67 17.37 5.42
C SER A 102 -2.16 18.53 4.57
N TYR A 103 -3.30 18.32 3.91
CA TYR A 103 -4.04 19.37 3.22
C TYR A 103 -5.53 18.98 3.12
N ASN A 104 -6.40 19.96 2.94
CA ASN A 104 -7.82 19.73 2.74
C ASN A 104 -8.09 19.32 1.28
N SER A 105 -8.73 18.18 1.09
CA SER A 105 -9.02 17.61 -0.22
C SER A 105 -10.47 17.83 -0.70
N ASN A 106 -11.33 18.50 0.08
CA ASN A 106 -12.74 18.75 -0.30
C ASN A 106 -13.02 20.01 -1.11
N THR A 107 -12.01 20.84 -1.33
CA THR A 107 -12.14 22.04 -2.14
C THR A 107 -11.74 21.74 -3.58
N ALA A 108 -12.36 22.45 -4.54
CA ALA A 108 -11.99 22.38 -5.96
C ALA A 108 -10.50 22.71 -6.17
N GLU A 109 -9.98 23.62 -5.34
CA GLU A 109 -8.55 23.88 -5.18
C GLU A 109 -8.11 23.42 -3.78
N PRO A 110 -7.21 22.44 -3.66
CA PRO A 110 -6.72 21.96 -2.37
C PRO A 110 -6.24 23.11 -1.49
N ALA A 111 -6.84 23.24 -0.31
CA ALA A 111 -6.59 24.35 0.60
C ALA A 111 -5.82 23.89 1.84
N ASP A 112 -5.20 24.87 2.51
CA ASP A 112 -4.58 24.72 3.83
C ASP A 112 -3.48 23.63 3.90
N PRO A 113 -2.49 23.61 2.98
CA PRO A 113 -1.36 22.72 3.11
C PRO A 113 -0.59 23.04 4.39
N SER A 114 -0.27 22.01 5.16
CA SER A 114 0.48 22.15 6.41
C SER A 114 1.51 21.04 6.56
N PHE A 115 2.60 21.36 7.25
CA PHE A 115 3.57 20.40 7.73
C PHE A 115 3.86 20.70 9.20
N THR A 116 3.39 19.80 10.08
CA THR A 116 3.62 19.90 11.52
C THR A 116 4.81 19.03 11.89
N GLN A 117 5.92 19.68 12.24
CA GLN A 117 7.12 19.00 12.71
C GLN A 117 6.84 18.25 14.01
N ILE A 118 7.30 16.99 14.10
CA ILE A 118 7.16 16.13 15.28
C ILE A 118 8.51 16.03 16.01
N SER A 119 9.60 15.70 15.30
CA SER A 119 10.92 15.56 15.92
C SER A 119 12.07 15.67 14.92
N ALA A 120 13.28 15.90 15.44
CA ALA A 120 14.54 15.91 14.69
C ALA A 120 15.22 14.53 14.71
N GLY A 121 16.38 14.41 14.05
CA GLY A 121 17.24 13.22 14.13
C GLY A 121 16.95 12.13 13.08
N TRP A 122 16.15 12.45 12.06
CA TRP A 122 15.72 11.48 11.05
C TRP A 122 16.65 11.35 9.85
N GLY A 123 17.83 11.98 9.88
CA GLY A 123 18.81 11.93 8.79
C GLY A 123 19.33 10.53 8.45
N PRO A 124 19.69 9.68 9.43
CA PRO A 124 20.20 8.34 9.17
C PRO A 124 19.19 7.35 8.56
N TYR A 125 17.90 7.67 8.58
CA TYR A 125 16.86 6.76 8.08
C TYR A 125 16.82 6.77 6.55
N SER A 126 16.84 5.59 5.94
CA SER A 126 16.79 5.41 4.48
C SER A 126 15.41 5.01 3.97
N ALA A 127 14.53 4.51 4.83
CA ALA A 127 13.15 4.17 4.50
C ALA A 127 12.25 4.30 5.74
N ILE A 128 10.98 4.63 5.51
CA ILE A 128 9.95 4.68 6.55
C ILE A 128 8.71 3.92 6.09
N GLY A 129 7.88 3.48 7.04
CA GLY A 129 6.65 2.74 6.76
C GLY A 129 5.60 3.01 7.83
N LEU A 130 4.34 2.97 7.44
CA LEU A 130 3.20 3.17 8.34
C LEU A 130 2.17 2.08 8.10
N SER A 131 1.80 1.39 9.17
CA SER A 131 0.76 0.36 9.22
C SER A 131 -0.42 0.90 10.03
N VAL A 132 -1.57 1.07 9.36
CA VAL A 132 -2.81 1.63 9.90
C VAL A 132 -3.90 0.56 9.82
N ASP A 133 -4.05 -0.21 10.89
CA ASP A 133 -5.03 -1.29 10.94
C ASP A 133 -6.29 -0.80 11.67
N ALA A 134 -7.39 -0.70 10.93
CA ALA A 134 -8.69 -0.24 11.44
C ALA A 134 -9.38 -1.27 12.36
N ASP A 135 -9.02 -2.56 12.25
CA ASP A 135 -9.59 -3.65 13.06
C ASP A 135 -8.93 -3.74 14.46
N ARG A 136 -7.82 -3.04 14.69
CA ARG A 136 -7.20 -2.90 16.03
C ARG A 136 -8.05 -1.97 16.90
N ARG A 137 -8.92 -2.56 17.74
CA ARG A 137 -9.79 -1.88 18.73
C ARG A 137 -9.12 -0.81 19.61
N THR A 138 -7.79 -0.80 19.70
CA THR A 138 -7.02 0.37 20.14
C THR A 138 -6.17 0.84 18.97
N ALA A 139 -6.47 2.02 18.41
CA ALA A 139 -5.73 2.65 17.31
C ALA A 139 -4.23 2.77 17.66
N ARG A 140 -3.45 1.76 17.27
CA ARG A 140 -2.00 1.72 17.43
C ARG A 140 -1.40 1.57 16.05
N ASN A 141 -1.25 2.71 15.38
CA ASN A 141 -0.54 2.76 14.12
C ASN A 141 0.91 2.35 14.38
N GLN A 142 1.39 1.36 13.64
CA GLN A 142 2.78 0.94 13.75
C GLN A 142 3.59 1.74 12.73
N PHE A 143 4.58 2.47 13.24
CA PHE A 143 5.52 3.21 12.41
C PHE A 143 6.86 2.51 12.42
N TYR A 144 7.48 2.44 11.25
CA TYR A 144 8.75 1.77 11.03
C TYR A 144 9.75 2.70 10.38
N GLY A 145 11.01 2.60 10.80
CA GLY A 145 12.13 3.30 10.17
C GLY A 145 13.32 2.37 10.00
N LEU A 146 13.92 2.35 8.82
CA LEU A 146 15.17 1.66 8.54
C LEU A 146 16.33 2.64 8.65
N SER A 147 17.26 2.39 9.56
CA SER A 147 18.47 3.19 9.76
C SER A 147 19.67 2.27 9.92
N ASN A 148 20.70 2.44 9.08
CA ASN A 148 21.95 1.67 9.14
C ASN A 148 21.77 0.13 9.24
N GLY A 149 20.77 -0.42 8.55
CA GLY A 149 20.46 -1.85 8.59
C GLY A 149 19.71 -2.34 9.83
N THR A 150 19.25 -1.43 10.68
CA THR A 150 18.37 -1.69 11.82
C THR A 150 16.98 -1.13 11.53
N ILE A 151 15.96 -1.98 11.71
CA ILE A 151 14.56 -1.56 11.68
C ILE A 151 14.18 -1.18 13.10
N HIS A 152 13.66 0.03 13.26
CA HIS A 152 13.07 0.53 14.50
C HIS A 152 11.56 0.61 14.34
N ARG A 153 10.82 0.28 15.40
CA ARG A 153 9.36 0.35 15.44
C ARG A 153 8.87 1.24 16.57
N TRP A 154 7.86 2.05 16.27
CA TRP A 154 7.10 2.84 17.22
C TRP A 154 5.61 2.54 17.10
N VAL A 155 4.91 2.65 18.22
CA VAL A 155 3.46 2.83 18.23
C VAL A 155 3.18 4.33 18.25
N ILE A 156 2.33 4.78 17.33
CA ILE A 156 1.81 6.15 17.29
C ILE A 156 0.37 6.13 17.81
N ASN A 157 0.09 6.97 18.80
CA ASN A 157 -1.25 7.23 19.33
C ASN A 157 -1.38 8.69 19.81
N SER A 158 -2.50 9.03 20.43
CA SER A 158 -2.78 10.38 20.95
C SER A 158 -1.77 10.88 22.01
N PHE A 159 -1.03 9.98 22.66
CA PHE A 159 0.00 10.30 23.66
C PHE A 159 1.40 10.44 23.05
N GLY A 160 1.53 10.24 21.73
CA GLY A 160 2.79 10.41 21.00
C GLY A 160 3.36 9.10 20.45
N TRP A 161 4.68 9.09 20.28
CA TRP A 161 5.44 8.02 19.62
C TRP A 161 6.19 7.21 20.67
N THR A 162 5.77 5.97 20.91
CA THR A 162 6.44 5.08 21.88
C THR A 162 7.27 4.03 21.14
N PRO A 163 8.59 3.92 21.37
CA PRO A 163 9.39 2.86 20.77
C PRO A 163 8.98 1.50 21.34
N THR A 164 8.80 0.50 20.46
CA THR A 164 8.28 -0.82 20.85
C THR A 164 9.11 -2.00 20.35
N GLY A 165 10.16 -1.78 19.57
CA GLY A 165 11.06 -2.84 19.12
C GLY A 165 12.12 -2.34 18.15
N GLN A 166 13.19 -3.11 18.03
CA GLN A 166 14.19 -2.93 16.98
C GLN A 166 14.82 -4.27 16.60
N THR A 167 15.25 -4.42 15.35
CA THR A 167 15.97 -5.61 14.88
C THR A 167 16.95 -5.27 13.76
N GLY A 168 18.12 -5.89 13.80
CA GLY A 168 19.22 -5.65 12.86
C GLY A 168 19.28 -6.68 11.72
N GLY A 169 20.28 -6.53 10.85
CA GLY A 169 20.54 -7.48 9.75
C GLY A 169 19.97 -7.06 8.38
N PHE A 170 19.51 -5.83 8.25
CA PHE A 170 18.83 -5.31 7.05
C PHE A 170 19.68 -4.31 6.25
N SER A 171 21.01 -4.33 6.41
CA SER A 171 21.92 -3.41 5.72
C SER A 171 21.87 -3.54 4.19
N ALA A 172 21.40 -4.67 3.66
CA ALA A 172 21.23 -4.89 2.23
C ALA A 172 19.97 -4.24 1.65
N VAL A 173 18.97 -3.87 2.48
CA VAL A 173 17.68 -3.34 2.02
C VAL A 173 17.88 -1.98 1.33
N LYS A 174 17.35 -1.85 0.11
CA LYS A 174 17.35 -0.62 -0.69
C LYS A 174 16.06 0.18 -0.46
N THR A 175 14.91 -0.45 -0.67
CA THR A 175 13.57 0.14 -0.48
C THR A 175 12.59 -0.93 -0.02
N TRP A 176 11.43 -0.51 0.49
CA TRP A 176 10.38 -1.41 0.94
C TRP A 176 8.97 -0.86 0.66
N ALA A 177 7.98 -1.73 0.76
CA ALA A 177 6.57 -1.38 0.82
C ALA A 177 5.90 -2.23 1.90
N LEU A 178 4.91 -1.67 2.59
CA LEU A 178 4.06 -2.48 3.45
C LEU A 178 3.18 -3.37 2.58
N LEU A 179 3.21 -4.67 2.85
CA LEU A 179 2.51 -5.68 2.06
C LEU A 179 1.24 -6.16 2.78
N GLY A 180 1.35 -6.41 4.07
CA GLY A 180 0.27 -6.98 4.89
C GLY A 180 0.36 -6.54 6.35
N GLN A 181 -0.79 -6.49 7.01
CA GLN A 181 -0.92 -6.15 8.42
C GLN A 181 -1.80 -7.19 9.11
N SER A 182 -1.49 -7.50 10.37
CA SER A 182 -2.31 -8.37 11.21
C SER A 182 -2.24 -7.94 12.68
N THR A 183 -3.08 -8.52 13.53
CA THR A 183 -3.05 -8.25 14.97
C THR A 183 -1.74 -8.67 15.66
N THR A 184 -0.88 -9.46 15.00
CA THR A 184 0.34 -10.03 15.63
C THR A 184 1.63 -9.75 14.87
N TYR A 185 1.56 -9.31 13.62
CA TYR A 185 2.73 -8.95 12.80
C TYR A 185 2.33 -8.02 11.65
N ASP A 186 3.32 -7.30 11.13
CA ASP A 186 3.25 -6.62 9.83
C ASP A 186 4.28 -7.22 8.87
N THR A 187 3.96 -7.29 7.59
CA THR A 187 4.83 -7.85 6.54
C THR A 187 5.22 -6.76 5.55
N PHE A 188 6.52 -6.60 5.30
CA PHE A 188 7.06 -5.71 4.27
C PHE A 188 7.57 -6.51 3.07
N LEU A 189 7.41 -5.98 1.88
CA LEU A 189 8.12 -6.41 0.67
C LEU A 189 9.33 -5.49 0.48
N ALA A 190 10.53 -6.05 0.33
CA ALA A 190 11.76 -5.28 0.27
C ALA A 190 12.68 -5.72 -0.87
N THR A 191 13.27 -4.74 -1.55
CA THR A 191 14.36 -4.99 -2.50
C THR A 191 15.70 -4.86 -1.79
N THR A 192 16.71 -5.60 -2.26
CA THR A 192 18.09 -5.44 -1.82
C THR A 192 18.91 -4.68 -2.86
N ARG A 193 20.02 -4.06 -2.42
CA ARG A 193 21.02 -3.47 -3.31
C ARG A 193 21.64 -4.50 -4.27
N GLY A 194 21.64 -5.78 -3.89
CA GLY A 194 22.05 -6.90 -4.76
C GLY A 194 20.96 -7.38 -5.73
N GLY A 195 19.77 -6.78 -5.69
CA GLY A 195 18.70 -7.00 -6.65
C GLY A 195 17.69 -8.11 -6.34
N ALA A 196 17.78 -8.72 -5.17
CA ALA A 196 16.81 -9.72 -4.71
C ALA A 196 15.55 -9.06 -4.13
N LEU A 197 14.45 -9.81 -4.07
CA LEU A 197 13.17 -9.43 -3.46
C LEU A 197 12.87 -10.36 -2.29
N TYR A 198 12.53 -9.79 -1.13
CA TYR A 198 12.22 -10.53 0.10
C TYR A 198 10.90 -10.05 0.71
N THR A 199 10.21 -10.94 1.43
CA THR A 199 9.31 -10.52 2.50
C THR A 199 10.02 -10.48 3.83
N ILE A 200 9.68 -9.48 4.64
CA ILE A 200 10.15 -9.28 6.01
C ILE A 200 8.92 -9.20 6.90
N ARG A 201 8.61 -10.28 7.61
CA ARG A 201 7.53 -10.31 8.60
C ARG A 201 8.09 -9.91 9.95
N LEU A 202 7.51 -8.88 10.56
CA LEU A 202 7.91 -8.29 11.83
C LEU A 202 6.82 -8.53 12.89
N PRO A 203 7.01 -9.49 13.81
CA PRO A 203 6.10 -9.71 14.91
C PRO A 203 5.95 -8.46 15.79
N LEU A 204 4.73 -8.15 16.24
CA LEU A 204 4.41 -7.02 17.12
C LEU A 204 4.87 -7.20 18.58
N THR A 205 5.61 -8.28 18.87
CA THR A 205 6.24 -8.54 20.17
C THR A 205 7.45 -7.64 20.40
N LYS A 206 7.85 -7.45 21.67
CA LYS A 206 9.03 -6.63 22.04
C LYS A 206 10.33 -7.13 21.43
N ALA A 207 10.49 -8.47 21.32
CA ALA A 207 11.68 -9.07 20.72
C ALA A 207 11.81 -8.78 19.23
N MET A 208 10.68 -8.62 18.52
CA MET A 208 10.62 -8.30 17.08
C MET A 208 11.54 -9.19 16.22
N THR A 209 11.64 -10.48 16.54
CA THR A 209 12.44 -11.44 15.77
C THR A 209 11.83 -11.62 14.38
N PRO A 210 12.52 -11.19 13.31
CA PRO A 210 11.94 -11.15 11.97
C PRO A 210 11.89 -12.56 11.36
N VAL A 211 10.89 -12.80 10.50
CA VAL A 211 10.88 -13.93 9.56
C VAL A 211 11.09 -13.38 8.16
N VAL A 212 12.19 -13.74 7.53
CA VAL A 212 12.58 -13.25 6.21
C VAL A 212 12.48 -14.40 5.20
N LYS A 213 11.78 -14.19 4.09
CA LYS A 213 11.67 -15.17 3.01
C LYS A 213 12.05 -14.55 1.69
N GLN A 214 12.92 -15.22 0.93
CA GLN A 214 13.25 -14.80 -0.42
C GLN A 214 12.09 -15.07 -1.36
N VAL A 215 11.70 -14.06 -2.13
CA VAL A 215 10.64 -14.14 -3.15
C VAL A 215 11.24 -14.28 -4.54
N ARG A 216 12.27 -13.49 -4.85
CA ARG A 216 13.07 -13.57 -6.08
C ARG A 216 14.54 -13.35 -5.77
N SER A 217 15.41 -14.00 -6.53
CA SER A 217 16.86 -13.92 -6.33
C SER A 217 17.54 -12.72 -6.99
N GLY A 218 16.92 -12.12 -8.01
CA GLY A 218 17.50 -11.02 -8.77
C GLY A 218 16.45 -10.23 -9.54
N THR A 219 16.91 -9.23 -10.31
CA THR A 219 16.16 -8.33 -11.21
C THR A 219 15.27 -7.25 -10.55
N TRP A 220 15.22 -7.16 -9.23
CA TRP A 220 14.43 -6.15 -8.50
C TRP A 220 15.24 -4.94 -8.03
N GLY A 221 16.56 -4.95 -8.24
CA GLY A 221 17.48 -3.91 -7.74
C GLY A 221 17.35 -2.56 -8.44
N ALA A 222 16.75 -2.54 -9.64
CA ALA A 222 16.51 -1.33 -10.40
C ALA A 222 15.50 -0.40 -9.68
N PHE A 223 14.50 -0.97 -9.00
CA PHE A 223 13.45 -0.16 -8.38
C PHE A 223 13.95 0.61 -7.15
N ASP A 224 13.68 1.90 -7.12
CA ASP A 224 13.93 2.81 -6.00
C ASP A 224 12.71 2.90 -5.07
N TYR A 225 11.52 2.65 -5.62
CA TYR A 225 10.27 2.60 -4.87
C TYR A 225 9.49 1.34 -5.20
N LEU A 226 8.92 0.76 -4.14
CA LEU A 226 7.83 -0.21 -4.24
C LEU A 226 6.57 0.45 -3.68
N VAL A 227 5.45 0.28 -4.37
CA VAL A 227 4.13 0.70 -3.88
C VAL A 227 3.19 -0.49 -4.03
N ALA A 228 2.61 -0.94 -2.91
CA ALA A 228 1.78 -2.13 -2.86
C ALA A 228 0.39 -1.77 -2.35
N GLN A 229 -0.64 -2.32 -2.98
CA GLN A 229 -2.01 -2.21 -2.55
C GLN A 229 -2.71 -3.56 -2.73
N ARG A 230 -3.50 -3.95 -1.74
CA ARG A 230 -4.38 -5.10 -1.87
C ARG A 230 -5.32 -4.94 -3.07
N CYS A 231 -5.52 -6.04 -3.79
CA CYS A 231 -6.37 -6.18 -4.94
C CYS A 231 -7.16 -7.50 -4.78
N GLY A 232 -8.44 -7.43 -4.40
CA GLY A 232 -9.21 -8.63 -4.06
C GLY A 232 -8.73 -9.34 -2.78
N GLN A 233 -9.08 -10.62 -2.61
CA GLN A 233 -8.88 -11.34 -1.33
C GLN A 233 -7.45 -11.83 -1.07
N VAL A 234 -6.73 -12.22 -2.13
CA VAL A 234 -5.44 -12.93 -2.03
C VAL A 234 -4.38 -12.39 -2.99
N SER A 235 -4.63 -11.21 -3.58
CA SER A 235 -3.71 -10.61 -4.53
C SER A 235 -3.34 -9.18 -4.13
N THR A 236 -2.16 -8.78 -4.57
CA THR A 236 -1.58 -7.46 -4.36
C THR A 236 -1.19 -6.89 -5.70
N LEU A 237 -1.67 -5.69 -5.96
CA LEU A 237 -1.16 -4.88 -7.05
C LEU A 237 0.13 -4.22 -6.56
N LEU A 238 1.21 -4.36 -7.33
CA LEU A 238 2.54 -3.88 -6.99
C LEU A 238 3.08 -3.00 -8.11
N ILE A 239 3.57 -1.81 -7.77
CA ILE A 239 4.30 -0.93 -8.67
C ILE A 239 5.76 -0.89 -8.24
N GLY A 240 6.66 -1.17 -9.17
CA GLY A 240 8.09 -0.89 -9.04
C GLY A 240 8.46 0.34 -9.86
N VAL A 241 9.04 1.36 -9.23
CA VAL A 241 9.50 2.58 -9.91
C VAL A 241 11.02 2.61 -9.93
N ASP A 242 11.58 2.70 -11.13
CA ASP A 242 12.99 3.02 -11.39
C ASP A 242 13.05 4.51 -11.74
N LYS A 243 13.42 5.33 -10.76
CA LYS A 243 13.34 6.79 -10.90
C LYS A 243 14.47 7.32 -11.80
N ASP A 244 15.58 6.60 -11.86
CA ASP A 244 16.77 6.99 -12.62
C ASP A 244 16.55 6.74 -14.12
N ALA A 245 15.87 5.64 -14.47
CA ALA A 245 15.40 5.39 -15.82
C ALA A 245 14.09 6.14 -16.16
N GLY A 246 13.42 6.72 -15.17
CA GLY A 246 12.13 7.39 -15.31
C GLY A 246 10.99 6.43 -15.71
N THR A 247 11.06 5.16 -15.29
CA THR A 247 10.09 4.13 -15.68
C THR A 247 9.41 3.50 -14.47
N ALA A 248 8.19 3.01 -14.66
CA ALA A 248 7.47 2.22 -13.66
C ALA A 248 6.84 1.00 -14.32
N TYR A 249 6.71 -0.08 -13.55
CA TYR A 249 6.15 -1.36 -14.01
C TYR A 249 5.10 -1.83 -13.01
N LEU A 250 4.01 -2.37 -13.56
CA LEU A 250 2.89 -2.90 -12.78
C LEU A 250 2.98 -4.42 -12.71
N TYR A 251 2.70 -4.98 -11.55
CA TYR A 251 2.71 -6.41 -11.29
C TYR A 251 1.47 -6.82 -10.51
N ALA A 252 0.90 -7.97 -10.87
CA ALA A 252 -0.02 -8.70 -10.01
C ALA A 252 0.78 -9.73 -9.21
N MET A 253 0.67 -9.68 -7.89
CA MET A 253 1.35 -10.60 -6.99
C MET A 253 0.33 -11.41 -6.20
N SER A 254 0.54 -12.73 -6.10
CA SER A 254 -0.25 -13.56 -5.18
C SER A 254 0.12 -13.26 -3.73
N HIS A 255 -0.59 -13.88 -2.79
CA HIS A 255 -0.11 -14.01 -1.42
C HIS A 255 1.37 -14.43 -1.38
N ALA A 256 2.17 -13.73 -0.57
CA ALA A 256 3.60 -13.96 -0.53
C ALA A 256 3.93 -15.25 0.24
N ASN A 257 4.56 -16.20 -0.44
CA ASN A 257 4.98 -17.48 0.13
C ASN A 257 6.40 -17.87 -0.34
N GLY A 258 7.36 -16.96 -0.10
CA GLY A 258 8.74 -17.18 -0.53
C GLY A 258 8.85 -17.34 -2.05
N SER A 259 9.65 -18.30 -2.51
CA SER A 259 9.88 -18.55 -3.94
C SER A 259 8.62 -18.96 -4.70
N SER A 260 7.62 -19.53 -4.02
CA SER A 260 6.33 -19.91 -4.61
C SER A 260 5.37 -18.73 -4.86
N THR A 261 5.75 -17.52 -4.48
CA THR A 261 4.95 -16.32 -4.77
C THR A 261 4.86 -16.11 -6.27
N VAL A 262 3.65 -16.06 -6.82
CA VAL A 262 3.42 -15.71 -8.22
C VAL A 262 3.56 -14.20 -8.35
N ILE A 263 4.37 -13.74 -9.30
CA ILE A 263 4.48 -12.33 -9.68
C ILE A 263 4.34 -12.28 -11.19
N GLN A 264 3.23 -11.75 -11.66
CA GLN A 264 2.94 -11.56 -13.08
C GLN A 264 3.17 -10.10 -13.44
N SER A 265 4.01 -9.86 -14.44
CA SER A 265 4.15 -8.52 -15.02
C SER A 265 2.89 -8.17 -15.79
N LEU A 266 2.33 -6.99 -15.51
CA LEU A 266 1.25 -6.35 -16.27
C LEU A 266 1.78 -5.28 -17.24
N GLY A 267 3.09 -5.15 -17.33
CA GLY A 267 3.78 -4.28 -18.29
C GLY A 267 4.27 -2.97 -17.70
N LYS A 268 4.89 -2.17 -18.58
CA LYS A 268 5.38 -0.83 -18.28
C LYS A 268 4.21 0.15 -18.22
N LEU A 269 4.19 1.01 -17.21
CA LEU A 269 3.19 2.07 -17.09
C LEU A 269 3.50 3.23 -18.05
N PRO A 270 2.48 3.81 -18.72
CA PRO A 270 2.65 4.98 -19.57
C PRO A 270 3.01 6.24 -18.77
N GLY A 271 4.05 6.95 -19.23
CA GLY A 271 4.52 8.21 -18.68
C GLY A 271 5.98 8.17 -18.22
N THR A 272 6.38 9.23 -17.52
CA THR A 272 7.72 9.41 -16.96
C THR A 272 7.63 9.48 -15.44
N TYR A 273 8.48 8.72 -14.77
CA TYR A 273 8.44 8.53 -13.32
C TYR A 273 9.74 8.98 -12.65
N THR A 274 10.02 10.27 -12.66
CA THR A 274 11.26 10.87 -12.10
C THR A 274 11.07 11.65 -10.80
N ASP A 275 9.86 11.65 -10.23
CA ASP A 275 9.62 12.32 -8.95
C ASP A 275 10.50 11.73 -7.82
N PRO A 276 10.98 12.57 -6.88
CA PRO A 276 11.90 12.12 -5.85
C PRO A 276 11.26 11.15 -4.85
N ILE A 277 9.93 11.11 -4.69
CA ILE A 277 9.22 10.25 -3.72
C ILE A 277 7.96 9.70 -4.37
N TYR A 278 7.70 8.40 -4.19
CA TYR A 278 6.43 7.74 -4.52
C TYR A 278 5.83 7.07 -3.29
N PHE A 279 4.50 7.03 -3.21
CA PHE A 279 3.77 6.44 -2.11
C PHE A 279 2.39 5.92 -2.55
N LEU A 280 1.79 5.07 -1.72
CA LEU A 280 0.39 4.68 -1.89
C LEU A 280 -0.50 5.80 -1.32
N ARG A 281 -1.44 6.29 -2.13
CA ARG A 281 -2.58 7.06 -1.63
C ARG A 281 -3.76 6.11 -1.42
N THR A 282 -4.40 6.13 -0.25
CA THR A 282 -5.46 5.17 0.09
C THR A 282 -6.51 5.74 1.04
N HIS A 283 -7.69 5.14 1.08
CA HIS A 283 -8.76 5.44 2.04
C HIS A 283 -8.79 4.33 3.09
N GLY A 284 -7.89 4.43 4.07
CA GLY A 284 -7.60 3.33 5.01
C GLY A 284 -6.71 2.24 4.39
N THR A 285 -5.94 1.54 5.21
CA THR A 285 -5.16 0.38 4.75
C THR A 285 -5.77 -0.91 5.25
N ASP A 286 -6.69 -1.48 4.48
CA ASP A 286 -7.14 -2.85 4.70
C ASP A 286 -6.15 -3.85 4.07
N LEU A 287 -4.85 -3.72 4.38
CA LEU A 287 -3.87 -4.74 4.03
C LEU A 287 -3.99 -5.87 5.06
N ARG A 288 -4.77 -6.93 4.77
CA ARG A 288 -4.93 -8.08 5.68
C ARG A 288 -3.84 -9.12 5.47
N GLY A 289 -3.29 -9.63 6.57
CA GLY A 289 -2.02 -10.36 6.68
C GLY A 289 -1.71 -11.38 5.59
N ASP A 290 -0.49 -11.24 5.04
CA ASP A 290 0.23 -12.24 4.24
C ASP A 290 1.18 -13.09 5.11
#